data_AF-A0A0A1TLW7-F1
#
_entry.id   AF-A0A0A1TLW7-F1
#
_cell.length_a   1.000
_cell.length_b   1.000
_cell.length_c   1.000
_cell.angle_alpha   90.00
_cell.angle_beta   90.00
_cell.angle_gamma   90.00
#
_symmetry.space_group_name_H-M   'P 1'
#
loop_
_entity.id
_entity.type
_entity.pdbx_description
1 polymer ?
#
loop_
_entity_poly.entity_id
_entity_poly.type
_entity_poly.pdbx_seq_one_letter_code
_entity_poly.pdbx_strand_id
1 'polypeptide(L)'
;MHRSLISIADFFSTRPLVSATAVASIPLLAIIIPAYRGFLALGPGGLPYNFIGFTIQAVGLLFAHRDTTSADTVRTAPANHQNARTRYLPDLTPRKTPRPLIPGYSAPHRQASQQGDETLVATLNGYLASLAESNAGLVIKGSGLELSTYPALWTVEEETPAHVLKTTGGEIAHVHPEGSAHMVLSLADAAEVLEKGWGEMHPLAGRVGRLPISYIMIYAPRNDTEVLVWKMMADAAVAYVSA
;
A
#
# COMPACT_ATOMS: atom_id res chain seq x y z
N MET A 1 -6.24 -14.27 -59.88
CA MET A 1 -7.00 -14.39 -58.60
C MET A 1 -7.20 -12.98 -58.03
N HIS A 2 -8.38 -12.39 -58.17
CA HIS A 2 -8.73 -11.08 -57.61
C HIS A 2 -9.44 -11.29 -56.27
N ARG A 3 -8.81 -10.87 -55.16
CA ARG A 3 -9.51 -10.75 -53.87
C ARG A 3 -10.31 -9.44 -53.90
N SER A 4 -11.63 -9.54 -53.90
CA SER A 4 -12.49 -8.37 -53.67
C SER A 4 -12.24 -7.83 -52.27
N LEU A 5 -11.88 -6.55 -52.18
CA LEU A 5 -11.77 -5.83 -50.92
C LEU A 5 -13.20 -5.51 -50.45
N ILE A 6 -13.65 -6.17 -49.38
CA ILE A 6 -14.92 -5.85 -48.73
C ILE A 6 -14.76 -4.47 -48.05
N SER A 7 -15.67 -3.54 -48.32
CA SER A 7 -15.66 -2.25 -47.64
C SER A 7 -15.96 -2.41 -46.15
N ILE A 8 -15.39 -1.55 -45.31
CA ILE A 8 -15.62 -1.59 -43.85
C ILE A 8 -17.13 -1.47 -43.55
N ALA A 9 -17.84 -0.63 -44.30
CA ALA A 9 -19.28 -0.46 -44.15
C ALA A 9 -20.06 -1.74 -44.48
N ASP A 10 -19.71 -2.44 -45.58
CA ASP A 10 -20.35 -3.70 -45.97
C ASP A 10 -20.04 -4.85 -44.99
N PHE A 11 -18.84 -4.83 -44.40
CA PHE A 11 -18.45 -5.82 -43.41
C PHE A 11 -19.32 -5.76 -42.15
N PHE A 12 -19.60 -4.55 -41.65
CA PHE A 12 -20.40 -4.31 -40.44
C PHE A 12 -21.91 -4.36 -40.70
N SER A 13 -22.39 -3.94 -41.87
CA SER A 13 -23.81 -4.03 -42.24
C SER A 13 -24.28 -5.48 -42.41
N THR A 14 -23.40 -6.37 -42.86
CA THR A 14 -23.69 -7.80 -43.04
C THR A 14 -23.45 -8.66 -41.78
N ARG A 15 -22.90 -8.07 -40.71
CA ARG A 15 -22.56 -8.76 -39.45
C ARG A 15 -23.11 -8.03 -38.22
N PRO A 16 -24.43 -8.03 -37.99
CA PRO A 16 -25.07 -7.25 -36.94
C PRO A 16 -24.57 -7.61 -35.52
N LEU A 17 -24.20 -8.87 -35.27
CA LEU A 17 -23.60 -9.31 -33.99
C LEU A 17 -22.23 -8.66 -33.73
N VAL A 18 -21.41 -8.51 -34.77
CA VAL A 18 -20.08 -7.88 -34.66
C VAL A 18 -20.24 -6.39 -34.39
N SER A 19 -21.16 -5.73 -35.10
CA SER A 19 -21.49 -4.31 -34.91
C SER A 19 -22.05 -4.02 -33.52
N ALA A 20 -22.98 -4.85 -33.03
CA ALA A 20 -23.54 -4.72 -31.69
C ALA A 20 -22.47 -4.92 -30.60
N THR A 21 -21.58 -5.89 -30.77
CA THR A 21 -20.46 -6.14 -29.84
C THR A 21 -19.46 -4.98 -29.84
N ALA A 22 -19.15 -4.40 -31.01
CA ALA A 22 -18.26 -3.26 -31.12
C ALA A 22 -18.83 -2.04 -30.38
N VAL A 23 -20.10 -1.70 -30.57
CA VAL A 23 -20.76 -0.59 -29.87
C VAL A 23 -20.85 -0.87 -28.36
N ALA A 24 -21.20 -2.09 -27.96
CA ALA A 24 -21.30 -2.48 -26.55
C ALA A 24 -19.94 -2.48 -25.82
N SER A 25 -18.82 -2.58 -26.54
CA SER A 25 -17.48 -2.50 -25.94
C SER A 25 -17.03 -1.08 -25.61
N ILE A 26 -17.64 -0.05 -26.21
CA ILE A 26 -17.24 1.37 -25.99
C ILE A 26 -17.40 1.80 -24.52
N PRO A 27 -18.53 1.56 -23.82
CA PRO A 27 -18.66 1.92 -22.41
C PRO A 27 -17.66 1.17 -21.52
N LEU A 28 -17.39 -0.11 -21.84
CA LEU A 28 -16.43 -0.92 -21.10
C LEU A 28 -15.01 -0.35 -21.25
N LEU A 29 -14.60 -0.02 -22.48
CA LEU A 29 -13.32 0.62 -22.75
C LEU A 29 -13.20 2.00 -22.10
N ALA A 30 -14.29 2.78 -22.05
CA ALA A 30 -14.32 4.07 -21.38
C ALA A 30 -14.09 3.99 -19.85
N ILE A 31 -14.36 2.83 -19.23
CA ILE A 31 -14.07 2.57 -17.82
C ILE A 31 -12.67 1.95 -17.64
N ILE A 32 -12.33 0.94 -18.46
CA ILE A 32 -11.08 0.19 -18.33
C ILE A 32 -9.86 1.05 -18.67
N ILE A 33 -9.92 1.88 -19.72
CA ILE A 33 -8.75 2.64 -20.18
C ILE A 33 -8.28 3.65 -19.12
N PRO A 34 -9.14 4.51 -18.53
CA PRO A 34 -8.70 5.41 -17.46
C PRO A 34 -8.24 4.65 -16.21
N ALA A 35 -8.93 3.56 -15.83
CA ALA A 35 -8.52 2.75 -14.68
C ALA A 35 -7.14 2.11 -14.89
N TYR A 36 -6.86 1.62 -16.10
CA TYR A 36 -5.55 1.04 -16.43
C TYR A 36 -4.46 2.12 -16.48
N ARG A 37 -4.75 3.30 -17.04
CA ARG A 37 -3.82 4.43 -17.03
C ARG A 37 -3.50 4.90 -15.62
N GLY A 38 -4.50 4.95 -14.73
CA GLY A 38 -4.29 5.29 -13.32
C GLY A 38 -3.44 4.25 -12.59
N PHE A 39 -3.63 2.96 -12.90
CA PHE A 39 -2.77 1.89 -12.37
C PHE A 39 -1.32 2.07 -12.82
N LEU A 40 -1.10 2.37 -14.11
CA LEU A 40 0.25 2.66 -14.61
C LEU A 40 0.83 3.95 -14.00
N ALA A 41 0.00 4.97 -13.75
CA ALA A 41 0.44 6.23 -13.16
C ALA A 41 0.99 6.08 -11.73
N LEU A 42 0.63 4.99 -11.02
CA LEU A 42 1.23 4.68 -9.73
C LEU A 42 2.70 4.27 -9.85
N GLY A 43 3.17 3.89 -11.05
CA GLY A 43 4.51 3.37 -11.27
C GLY A 43 4.64 1.88 -10.97
N PRO A 44 5.85 1.32 -11.18
CA PRO A 44 6.08 -0.10 -10.93
C PRO A 44 6.07 -0.41 -9.42
N GLY A 45 5.61 -1.61 -9.09
CA GLY A 45 5.48 -2.10 -7.71
C GLY A 45 5.59 -3.63 -7.65
N GLY A 46 5.11 -4.25 -6.57
CA GLY A 46 5.13 -5.71 -6.41
C GLY A 46 4.34 -6.52 -7.46
N LEU A 47 3.40 -5.88 -8.18
CA LEU A 47 2.67 -6.50 -9.30
C LEU A 47 3.31 -6.19 -10.65
N PRO A 48 3.14 -7.08 -11.67
CA PRO A 48 3.61 -6.81 -13.02
C PRO A 48 3.10 -5.45 -13.55
N TYR A 49 4.01 -4.59 -14.01
CA TYR A 49 3.68 -3.26 -14.52
C TYR A 49 3.12 -3.31 -15.95
N ASN A 50 1.97 -3.96 -16.10
CA ASN A 50 1.24 -4.16 -17.36
C ASN A 50 -0.22 -4.58 -17.09
N PHE A 51 -0.96 -4.93 -18.14
CA PHE A 51 -2.37 -5.30 -18.03
C PHE A 51 -2.63 -6.57 -17.18
N ILE A 52 -1.65 -7.47 -17.07
CA ILE A 52 -1.76 -8.66 -16.21
C ILE A 52 -1.80 -8.21 -14.74
N GLY A 53 -0.90 -7.34 -14.31
CA GLY A 53 -0.93 -6.79 -12.95
C GLY A 53 -2.19 -5.98 -12.67
N PHE A 54 -2.67 -5.20 -13.65
CA PHE A 54 -3.96 -4.51 -13.55
C PHE A 54 -5.13 -5.47 -13.32
N THR A 55 -5.10 -6.65 -13.95
CA THR A 55 -6.13 -7.68 -13.75
C THR A 55 -5.99 -8.34 -12.37
N ILE A 56 -4.77 -8.63 -11.93
CA ILE A 56 -4.50 -9.21 -10.60
C ILE A 56 -5.01 -8.28 -9.49
N GLN A 57 -4.70 -6.98 -9.56
CA GLN A 57 -5.20 -6.04 -8.55
C GLN A 57 -6.74 -5.91 -8.59
N ALA A 58 -7.35 -5.98 -9.78
CA ALA A 58 -8.80 -5.93 -9.90
C ALA A 58 -9.48 -7.13 -9.23
N VAL A 59 -8.88 -8.33 -9.34
CA VAL A 59 -9.31 -9.51 -8.59
C VAL A 59 -9.09 -9.32 -7.08
N GLY A 60 -7.98 -8.70 -6.68
CA GLY A 60 -7.69 -8.37 -5.29
C GLY A 60 -8.80 -7.52 -4.63
N LEU A 61 -9.39 -6.57 -5.38
CA LEU A 61 -10.49 -5.74 -4.89
C LEU A 61 -11.74 -6.54 -4.44
N LEU A 62 -11.93 -7.78 -4.90
CA LEU A 62 -13.01 -8.65 -4.42
C LEU A 62 -12.88 -9.03 -2.93
N PHE A 63 -11.66 -8.97 -2.40
CA PHE A 63 -11.33 -9.30 -1.01
C PHE A 63 -10.94 -8.09 -0.17
N ALA A 64 -10.83 -6.91 -0.80
CA ALA A 64 -10.40 -5.70 -0.14
C ALA A 64 -11.42 -5.20 0.89
N HIS A 65 -10.91 -4.61 1.97
CA HIS A 65 -11.73 -3.81 2.87
C HIS A 65 -12.32 -2.62 2.11
N ARG A 66 -13.61 -2.37 2.34
CA ARG A 66 -14.31 -1.21 1.75
C ARG A 66 -13.96 0.09 2.46
N ASP A 67 -13.65 0.02 3.74
CA ASP A 67 -13.22 1.14 4.56
C ASP A 67 -11.87 0.81 5.19
N THR A 68 -10.82 1.44 4.69
CA THR A 68 -9.45 1.31 5.18
C THR A 68 -9.12 2.30 6.30
N THR A 69 -10.04 3.22 6.61
CA THR A 69 -9.80 4.34 7.54
C THR A 69 -10.42 4.12 8.92
N SER A 70 -11.30 3.12 9.06
CA SER A 70 -11.96 2.78 10.33
C SER A 70 -11.02 2.11 11.33
N ALA A 71 -10.78 2.78 12.45
CA ALA A 71 -10.03 2.22 13.57
C ALA A 71 -10.76 1.08 14.27
N ASP A 72 -12.09 1.02 14.20
CA ASP A 72 -12.88 -0.07 14.80
C ASP A 72 -12.51 -1.43 14.20
N THR A 73 -12.12 -1.46 12.93
CA THR A 73 -11.66 -2.69 12.26
C THR A 73 -10.42 -3.26 12.93
N VAL A 74 -9.46 -2.41 13.32
CA VAL A 74 -8.24 -2.82 14.02
C VAL A 74 -8.53 -3.09 15.51
N ARG A 75 -9.36 -2.26 16.15
CA ARG A 75 -9.71 -2.41 17.57
C ARG A 75 -10.40 -3.74 17.85
N THR A 76 -11.24 -4.21 16.94
CA THR A 76 -12.00 -5.47 17.08
C THR A 76 -11.25 -6.70 16.56
N ALA A 77 -10.10 -6.52 15.91
CA ALA A 77 -9.31 -7.62 15.39
C ALA A 77 -8.77 -8.53 16.52
N PRO A 78 -8.63 -9.84 16.26
CA PRO A 78 -8.10 -10.77 17.24
C PRO A 78 -6.63 -10.45 17.57
N ALA A 79 -6.31 -10.43 18.86
CA ALA A 79 -4.95 -10.26 19.35
C ALA A 79 -4.22 -11.61 19.25
N ASN A 80 -3.44 -11.79 18.20
CA ASN A 80 -2.79 -13.07 17.90
C ASN A 80 -1.44 -13.26 18.63
N HIS A 81 -1.04 -12.31 19.48
CA HIS A 81 0.13 -12.40 20.35
C HIS A 81 0.01 -11.43 21.54
N GLN A 82 0.89 -11.59 22.54
CA GLN A 82 0.80 -10.92 23.84
C GLN A 82 0.87 -9.38 23.73
N ASN A 83 1.74 -8.86 22.87
CA ASN A 83 1.98 -7.42 22.74
C ASN A 83 1.09 -6.76 21.68
N ALA A 84 0.14 -7.49 21.08
CA ALA A 84 -0.69 -7.00 19.99
C ALA A 84 -1.50 -5.75 20.36
N ARG A 85 -1.82 -5.55 21.64
CA ARG A 85 -2.57 -4.37 22.14
C ARG A 85 -1.73 -3.45 23.02
N THR A 86 -0.43 -3.72 23.14
CA THR A 86 0.49 -2.83 23.85
C THR A 86 0.64 -1.55 23.05
N ARG A 87 0.60 -0.41 23.75
CA ARG A 87 0.73 0.91 23.13
C ARG A 87 2.18 1.37 23.23
N TYR A 88 2.79 1.72 22.10
CA TYR A 88 4.15 2.25 22.03
C TYR A 88 4.16 3.71 21.58
N LEU A 89 3.10 4.17 20.91
CA LEU A 89 2.92 5.59 20.58
C LEU A 89 2.41 6.39 21.79
N PRO A 90 2.89 7.64 21.97
CA PRO A 90 2.17 8.60 22.78
C PRO A 90 0.86 9.02 22.09
N ASP A 91 0.06 9.84 22.76
CA ASP A 91 -1.11 10.45 22.14
C ASP A 91 -0.68 11.37 20.98
N LEU A 92 -1.15 11.05 19.77
CA LEU A 92 -0.88 11.83 18.59
C LEU A 92 -1.87 12.98 18.49
N THR A 93 -1.36 14.14 18.09
CA THR A 93 -2.24 15.23 17.67
C THR A 93 -2.95 14.84 16.37
N PRO A 94 -4.25 15.16 16.20
CA PRO A 94 -4.94 14.91 14.94
C PRO A 94 -4.22 15.59 13.77
N ARG A 95 -4.07 14.88 12.66
CA ARG A 95 -3.48 15.42 11.43
C ARG A 95 -4.33 16.59 10.97
N LYS A 96 -3.70 17.77 10.83
CA LYS A 96 -4.42 19.03 10.55
C LYS A 96 -5.05 19.09 9.17
N THR A 97 -4.64 18.22 8.24
CA THR A 97 -5.06 18.27 6.84
C THR A 97 -5.85 17.04 6.48
N PRO A 98 -6.81 17.15 5.54
CA PRO A 98 -7.52 16.00 5.04
C PRO A 98 -6.60 14.87 4.58
N ARG A 99 -7.12 13.64 4.64
CA ARG A 99 -6.47 12.46 4.09
C ARG A 99 -6.11 12.70 2.62
N PRO A 100 -4.94 12.23 2.14
CA PRO A 100 -4.62 12.31 0.72
C PRO A 100 -5.60 11.45 -0.09
N LEU A 101 -5.73 11.77 -1.37
CA LEU A 101 -6.34 10.89 -2.35
C LEU A 101 -5.51 9.61 -2.49
N ILE A 102 -6.12 8.48 -2.12
CA ILE A 102 -5.62 7.14 -2.39
C ILE A 102 -6.46 6.54 -3.52
N PRO A 103 -5.87 6.26 -4.69
CA PRO A 103 -6.60 5.59 -5.76
C PRO A 103 -7.02 4.18 -5.32
N GLY A 104 -8.27 3.81 -5.64
CA GLY A 104 -8.90 2.56 -5.17
C GLY A 104 -8.41 1.28 -5.84
N TYR A 105 -7.09 1.09 -5.93
CA TYR A 105 -6.46 -0.16 -6.37
C TYR A 105 -6.07 -0.99 -5.14
N SER A 106 -6.08 -2.32 -5.27
CA SER A 106 -5.67 -3.17 -4.13
C SER A 106 -4.15 -3.21 -3.95
N ALA A 107 -3.40 -3.06 -5.04
CA ALA A 107 -1.95 -2.95 -5.11
C ALA A 107 -1.53 -2.40 -6.48
N PRO A 108 -0.44 -1.62 -6.59
CA PRO A 108 0.29 -1.02 -5.46
C PRO A 108 -0.61 -0.03 -4.71
N HIS A 109 -0.50 0.00 -3.37
CA HIS A 109 -1.28 0.90 -2.52
C HIS A 109 -0.46 2.17 -2.30
N ARG A 110 -0.82 3.25 -3.01
CA ARG A 110 -0.02 4.48 -3.09
C ARG A 110 -0.90 5.71 -3.01
N GLN A 111 -0.36 6.82 -2.54
CA GLN A 111 -1.08 8.10 -2.54
C GLN A 111 -0.87 8.87 -3.85
N ALA A 112 -1.95 9.45 -4.39
CA ALA A 112 -1.92 10.26 -5.61
C ALA A 112 -1.90 11.78 -5.36
N SER A 113 -2.05 12.20 -4.11
CA SER A 113 -1.98 13.62 -3.72
C SER A 113 -1.13 13.78 -2.46
N GLN A 114 -0.72 15.01 -2.16
CA GLN A 114 0.14 15.32 -0.99
C GLN A 114 1.46 14.51 -1.00
N GLN A 115 1.98 14.20 -2.19
CA GLN A 115 3.20 13.41 -2.36
C GLN A 115 4.42 14.20 -1.88
N GLY A 116 5.39 13.48 -1.33
CA GLY A 116 6.72 14.00 -1.05
C GLY A 116 7.59 14.05 -2.29
N ASP A 117 8.67 14.81 -2.21
CA ASP A 117 9.75 14.80 -3.20
C ASP A 117 10.85 13.80 -2.82
N GLU A 118 11.86 13.67 -3.68
CA GLU A 118 13.01 12.78 -3.46
C GLU A 118 13.77 13.13 -2.18
N THR A 119 13.81 14.41 -1.79
CA THR A 119 14.46 14.87 -0.56
C THR A 119 13.75 14.33 0.67
N LEU A 120 12.41 14.35 0.67
CA LEU A 120 11.63 13.74 1.74
C LEU A 120 11.87 12.24 1.79
N VAL A 121 11.78 11.54 0.66
CA VAL A 121 11.99 10.08 0.60
C VAL A 121 13.37 9.70 1.13
N ALA A 122 14.41 10.45 0.75
CA ALA A 122 15.76 10.27 1.29
C ALA A 122 15.83 10.51 2.81
N THR A 123 15.11 11.51 3.31
CA THR A 123 15.03 11.81 4.76
C THR A 123 14.39 10.66 5.53
N LEU A 124 13.27 10.10 5.03
CA LEU A 124 12.56 9.01 5.69
C LEU A 124 13.37 7.71 5.66
N ASN A 125 13.95 7.37 4.52
CA ASN A 125 14.83 6.20 4.40
C ASN A 125 16.11 6.34 5.23
N GLY A 126 16.69 7.54 5.29
CA GLY A 126 17.83 7.83 6.16
C GLY A 126 17.49 7.64 7.64
N TYR A 127 16.27 7.97 8.05
CA TYR A 127 15.82 7.69 9.42
C TYR A 127 15.69 6.19 9.69
N LEU A 128 15.07 5.42 8.81
CA LEU A 128 15.00 3.95 8.95
C LEU A 128 16.40 3.33 9.01
N ALA A 129 17.34 3.81 8.19
CA ALA A 129 18.73 3.37 8.23
C ALA A 129 19.38 3.68 9.59
N SER A 130 19.16 4.86 10.15
CA SER A 130 19.67 5.21 11.48
C SER A 130 19.11 4.33 12.61
N LEU A 131 17.85 3.87 12.47
CA LEU A 131 17.27 2.91 13.40
C LEU A 131 17.96 1.55 13.29
N ALA A 132 18.27 1.09 12.08
CA ALA A 132 19.04 -0.14 11.88
C ALA A 132 20.46 -0.05 12.45
N GLU A 133 21.15 1.07 12.22
CA GLU A 133 22.50 1.31 12.76
C GLU A 133 22.54 1.33 14.29
N SER A 134 21.46 1.78 14.93
CA SER A 134 21.38 1.92 16.39
C SER A 134 20.87 0.66 17.10
N ASN A 135 20.41 -0.36 16.36
CA ASN A 135 19.80 -1.57 16.93
C ASN A 135 20.35 -2.83 16.25
N ALA A 136 21.12 -3.64 16.98
CA ALA A 136 21.78 -4.85 16.43
C ALA A 136 20.81 -5.88 15.82
N GLY A 137 19.55 -5.89 16.27
CA GLY A 137 18.50 -6.78 15.76
C GLY A 137 17.81 -6.31 14.48
N LEU A 138 18.23 -5.17 13.90
CA LEU A 138 17.60 -4.55 12.74
C LEU A 138 18.57 -4.44 11.56
N VAL A 139 18.04 -4.46 10.34
CA VAL A 139 18.81 -4.35 9.10
C VAL A 139 18.02 -3.67 7.99
N ILE A 140 18.72 -2.96 7.10
CA ILE A 140 18.14 -2.48 5.84
C ILE A 140 18.40 -3.49 4.72
N LYS A 141 17.34 -3.93 4.04
CA LYS A 141 17.41 -4.71 2.80
C LYS A 141 16.29 -4.32 1.85
N GLY A 142 16.31 -4.87 0.63
CA GLY A 142 15.22 -4.66 -0.33
C GLY A 142 13.87 -5.11 0.23
N SER A 143 12.80 -4.36 -0.06
CA SER A 143 11.44 -4.73 0.34
C SER A 143 10.99 -6.04 -0.32
N GLY A 144 10.29 -6.87 0.44
CA GLY A 144 9.59 -8.06 -0.02
C GLY A 144 8.09 -7.84 -0.21
N LEU A 145 7.58 -6.69 0.24
CA LEU A 145 6.17 -6.28 0.12
C LEU A 145 5.95 -5.20 -0.95
N GLU A 146 7.03 -4.65 -1.49
CA GLU A 146 7.08 -3.76 -2.66
C GLU A 146 8.19 -4.26 -3.61
N LEU A 147 8.72 -3.43 -4.51
CA LEU A 147 9.90 -3.77 -5.30
C LEU A 147 11.15 -3.89 -4.41
N SER A 148 11.93 -4.94 -4.64
CA SER A 148 13.18 -5.22 -3.92
C SER A 148 14.26 -4.15 -4.11
N THR A 149 14.08 -3.22 -5.05
CA THR A 149 14.96 -2.05 -5.23
C THR A 149 14.72 -0.97 -4.19
N TYR A 150 13.55 -0.94 -3.55
CA TYR A 150 13.29 0.02 -2.48
C TYR A 150 13.79 -0.52 -1.14
N PRO A 151 14.51 0.31 -0.36
CA PRO A 151 14.97 -0.10 0.96
C PRO A 151 13.79 -0.24 1.91
N ALA A 152 13.91 -1.21 2.80
CA ALA A 152 12.98 -1.47 3.87
C ALA A 152 13.75 -1.81 5.15
N LEU A 153 13.15 -1.51 6.30
CA LEU A 153 13.64 -1.88 7.61
C LEU A 153 13.10 -3.26 7.98
N TRP A 154 13.99 -4.12 8.44
CA TRP A 154 13.68 -5.49 8.81
C TRP A 154 14.28 -5.87 10.15
N THR A 155 13.72 -6.89 10.78
CA THR A 155 14.41 -7.67 11.81
C THR A 155 15.47 -8.58 11.19
N VAL A 156 16.51 -8.88 11.97
CA VAL A 156 17.42 -9.99 11.68
C VAL A 156 16.65 -11.31 11.86
N GLU A 157 16.84 -12.27 10.95
CA GLU A 157 16.00 -13.47 10.85
C GLU A 157 15.92 -14.27 12.16
N GLU A 158 17.05 -14.45 12.85
CA GLU A 158 17.16 -15.17 14.12
C GLU A 158 16.41 -14.48 15.28
N GLU A 159 16.20 -13.16 15.18
CA GLU A 159 15.51 -12.34 16.18
C GLU A 159 14.06 -12.02 15.79
N THR A 160 13.59 -12.52 14.65
CA THR A 160 12.26 -12.15 14.13
C THR A 160 11.15 -12.82 14.94
N PRO A 161 10.23 -12.06 15.58
CA PRO A 161 9.13 -12.66 16.30
C PRO A 161 8.24 -13.48 15.37
N ALA A 162 7.72 -14.61 15.88
CA ALA A 162 6.92 -15.53 15.08
C ALA A 162 5.69 -14.88 14.41
N HIS A 163 5.10 -13.87 15.03
CA HIS A 163 3.93 -13.18 14.47
C HIS A 163 4.29 -12.29 13.26
N VAL A 164 5.49 -11.71 13.24
CA VAL A 164 6.02 -10.92 12.11
C VAL A 164 6.57 -11.84 11.03
N LEU A 165 7.31 -12.89 11.42
CA LEU A 165 7.86 -13.87 10.47
C LEU A 165 6.76 -14.55 9.63
N LYS A 166 5.65 -14.94 10.27
CA LYS A 166 4.50 -15.56 9.58
C LYS A 166 3.73 -14.60 8.68
N THR A 167 3.93 -13.29 8.84
CA THR A 167 3.18 -12.26 8.14
C THR A 167 4.05 -11.55 7.09
N THR A 168 4.80 -10.54 7.49
CA THR A 168 5.66 -9.74 6.62
C THR A 168 7.06 -10.34 6.42
N GLY A 169 7.34 -11.51 7.00
CA GLY A 169 8.65 -12.16 6.88
C GLY A 169 9.77 -11.44 7.64
N GLY A 170 9.43 -10.53 8.55
CA GLY A 170 10.37 -9.68 9.28
C GLY A 170 10.42 -8.23 8.79
N GLU A 171 9.73 -7.89 7.70
CA GLU A 171 9.68 -6.50 7.22
C GLU A 171 8.84 -5.65 8.18
N ILE A 172 9.43 -4.59 8.71
CA ILE A 172 8.81 -3.67 9.67
C ILE A 172 8.21 -2.48 8.93
N ALA A 173 8.99 -1.85 8.05
CA ALA A 173 8.60 -0.64 7.37
C ALA A 173 9.32 -0.44 6.03
N HIS A 174 8.66 0.20 5.08
CA HIS A 174 9.29 0.68 3.85
C HIS A 174 8.64 1.99 3.38
N VAL A 175 9.40 2.81 2.63
CA VAL A 175 8.95 4.09 2.10
C VAL A 175 8.71 3.96 0.59
N HIS A 176 7.56 4.44 0.12
CA HIS A 176 7.22 4.49 -1.30
C HIS A 176 7.91 5.67 -2.02
N PRO A 177 8.00 5.63 -3.36
CA PRO A 177 8.55 6.74 -4.15
C PRO A 177 7.86 8.09 -3.93
N GLU A 178 6.59 8.08 -3.55
CA GLU A 178 5.80 9.28 -3.29
C GLU A 178 5.80 9.74 -1.81
N GLY A 179 6.60 9.10 -0.94
CA GLY A 179 6.84 9.51 0.43
C GLY A 179 5.88 8.95 1.49
N SER A 180 4.78 8.29 1.11
CA SER A 180 4.05 7.43 2.07
C SER A 180 4.89 6.22 2.45
N ALA A 181 4.52 5.54 3.53
CA ALA A 181 5.23 4.35 3.99
C ALA A 181 4.24 3.29 4.45
N HIS A 182 4.59 2.02 4.31
CA HIS A 182 3.92 0.98 5.07
C HIS A 182 4.70 0.68 6.35
N MET A 183 3.98 0.44 7.46
CA MET A 183 4.54 0.05 8.76
C MET A 183 3.69 -1.05 9.41
N VAL A 184 4.35 -1.96 10.13
CA VAL A 184 3.70 -2.94 11.00
C VAL A 184 3.62 -2.36 12.41
N LEU A 185 2.41 -2.00 12.84
CA LEU A 185 2.16 -1.43 14.17
C LEU A 185 1.49 -2.45 15.10
N SER A 186 1.44 -2.13 16.40
CA SER A 186 0.50 -2.78 17.33
C SER A 186 -0.94 -2.43 16.94
N LEU A 187 -1.93 -3.23 17.37
CA LEU A 187 -3.35 -2.90 17.16
C LEU A 187 -3.75 -1.59 17.85
N ALA A 188 -3.13 -1.28 19.00
CA ALA A 188 -3.39 -0.04 19.72
C ALA A 188 -2.85 1.18 18.96
N ASP A 189 -1.61 1.10 18.49
CA ASP A 189 -0.96 2.20 17.75
C ASP A 189 -1.57 2.38 16.36
N ALA A 190 -1.92 1.29 15.68
CA ALA A 190 -2.64 1.36 14.41
C ALA A 190 -4.00 2.05 14.57
N ALA A 191 -4.76 1.75 15.64
CA ALA A 191 -6.02 2.44 15.92
C ALA A 191 -5.81 3.96 16.13
N GLU A 192 -4.80 4.34 16.91
CA GLU A 192 -4.43 5.75 17.14
C GLU A 192 -4.09 6.45 15.81
N VAL A 193 -3.26 5.84 14.96
CA VAL A 193 -2.89 6.39 13.64
C VAL A 193 -4.11 6.60 12.74
N LEU A 194 -5.03 5.62 12.71
CA LEU A 194 -6.25 5.70 11.93
C LEU A 194 -7.18 6.81 12.45
N GLU A 195 -7.42 6.87 13.76
CA GLU A 195 -8.30 7.87 14.40
C GLU A 195 -7.80 9.30 14.22
N LYS A 196 -6.48 9.49 14.33
CA LYS A 196 -5.85 10.79 14.20
C LYS A 196 -5.60 11.18 12.74
N GLY A 197 -5.94 10.31 11.79
CA GLY A 197 -5.90 10.61 10.36
C GLY A 197 -4.49 10.60 9.75
N TRP A 198 -3.53 9.91 10.37
CA TRP A 198 -2.15 9.81 9.92
C TRP A 198 -1.91 8.70 8.90
N GLY A 199 -2.83 7.75 8.78
CA GLY A 199 -2.72 6.66 7.82
C GLY A 199 -4.03 5.91 7.61
N GLU A 200 -3.97 4.86 6.79
CA GLU A 200 -5.06 3.92 6.53
C GLU A 200 -4.53 2.48 6.41
N MET A 201 -5.36 1.49 6.68
CA MET A 201 -4.98 0.09 6.49
C MET A 201 -4.70 -0.22 5.03
N HIS A 202 -3.80 -1.17 4.76
CA HIS A 202 -3.73 -1.76 3.43
C HIS A 202 -5.07 -2.45 3.07
N PRO A 203 -5.62 -2.28 1.85
CA PRO A 203 -6.93 -2.83 1.49
C PRO A 203 -7.05 -4.35 1.69
N LEU A 204 -5.95 -5.09 1.54
CA LEU A 204 -5.91 -6.55 1.71
C LEU A 204 -5.47 -7.03 3.10
N ALA A 205 -5.19 -6.12 4.05
CA ALA A 205 -4.71 -6.44 5.39
C ALA A 205 -5.63 -7.44 6.11
N GLY A 206 -5.11 -8.58 6.57
CA GLY A 206 -5.88 -9.62 7.25
C GLY A 206 -6.93 -10.35 6.38
N ARG A 207 -6.93 -10.15 5.06
CA ARG A 207 -7.90 -10.77 4.12
C ARG A 207 -7.25 -11.78 3.18
N VAL A 208 -6.18 -11.36 2.50
CA VAL A 208 -5.49 -12.15 1.48
C VAL A 208 -3.99 -12.08 1.69
N GLY A 209 -3.31 -13.20 1.47
CA GLY A 209 -1.87 -13.29 1.69
C GLY A 209 -1.52 -13.25 3.18
N ARG A 210 -0.32 -12.75 3.46
CA ARG A 210 0.26 -12.75 4.81
C ARG A 210 0.35 -11.35 5.42
N LEU A 211 -0.46 -10.39 4.96
CA LEU A 211 -0.47 -9.04 5.52
C LEU A 211 -1.22 -9.01 6.86
N PRO A 212 -0.60 -8.54 7.96
CA PRO A 212 -1.30 -8.39 9.23
C PRO A 212 -2.35 -7.27 9.14
N ILE A 213 -3.42 -7.34 9.94
CA ILE A 213 -4.45 -6.29 9.98
C ILE A 213 -3.87 -4.92 10.40
N SER A 214 -2.76 -4.93 11.14
CA SER A 214 -2.02 -3.75 11.59
C SER A 214 -0.94 -3.29 10.58
N TYR A 215 -1.03 -3.74 9.33
CA TYR A 215 -0.22 -3.22 8.24
C TYR A 215 -0.83 -1.92 7.71
N ILE A 216 -0.28 -0.79 8.18
CA ILE A 216 -0.83 0.54 7.97
C ILE A 216 0.02 1.29 6.96
N MET A 217 -0.64 1.92 5.97
CA MET A 217 -0.05 2.94 5.15
C MET A 217 -0.07 4.27 5.90
N ILE A 218 1.11 4.76 6.26
CA ILE A 218 1.34 6.10 6.81
C ILE A 218 1.43 7.08 5.66
N TYR A 219 0.66 8.17 5.72
CA TYR A 219 0.67 9.20 4.68
C TYR A 219 1.99 9.97 4.68
N ALA A 220 2.39 10.46 3.51
CA ALA A 220 3.60 11.26 3.36
C ALA A 220 3.52 12.50 4.26
N PRO A 221 4.54 12.76 5.10
CA PRO A 221 4.63 13.98 5.88
C PRO A 221 4.93 15.18 4.97
N ARG A 222 4.32 16.33 5.26
CA ARG A 222 4.37 17.49 4.35
C ARG A 222 5.30 18.61 4.81
N ASN A 223 5.80 18.50 6.03
CA ASN A 223 6.70 19.46 6.65
C ASN A 223 7.43 18.78 7.81
N ASP A 224 8.44 19.45 8.34
CA ASP A 224 9.30 18.93 9.41
C ASP A 224 8.53 18.50 10.66
N THR A 225 7.42 19.18 10.99
CA THR A 225 6.59 18.79 12.14
C THR A 225 5.90 17.44 11.89
N GLU A 226 5.39 17.20 10.68
CA GLU A 226 4.82 15.90 10.33
C GLU A 226 5.89 14.82 10.23
N VAL A 227 7.12 15.17 9.81
CA VAL A 227 8.26 14.24 9.81
C VAL A 227 8.56 13.76 11.24
N LEU A 228 8.46 14.63 12.25
CA LEU A 228 8.63 14.20 13.65
C LEU A 228 7.55 13.18 14.07
N VAL A 229 6.29 13.40 13.70
CA VAL A 229 5.20 12.44 13.98
C VAL A 229 5.42 11.13 13.23
N TRP A 230 5.89 11.19 11.98
CA TRP A 230 6.26 10.02 11.19
C TRP A 230 7.35 9.19 11.87
N LYS A 231 8.39 9.85 12.40
CA LYS A 231 9.47 9.19 13.14
C LYS A 231 8.96 8.49 14.39
N MET A 232 8.05 9.11 15.14
CA MET A 232 7.42 8.48 16.30
C MET A 232 6.66 7.19 15.93
N MET A 233 5.98 7.17 14.78
CA MET A 233 5.31 5.97 14.26
C MET A 233 6.31 4.89 13.83
N ALA A 234 7.44 5.26 13.24
CA ALA A 234 8.51 4.32 12.91
C ALA A 234 9.16 3.73 14.18
N ASP A 235 9.41 4.55 15.20
CA ASP A 235 9.95 4.10 16.49
C ASP A 235 9.00 3.13 17.19
N ALA A 236 7.69 3.42 17.16
CA ALA A 236 6.68 2.54 17.71
C ALA A 236 6.57 1.21 16.95
N ALA A 237 6.71 1.22 15.62
CA ALA A 237 6.77 0.00 14.82
C ALA A 237 7.95 -0.89 15.22
N VAL A 238 9.14 -0.30 15.40
CA VAL A 238 10.32 -1.00 15.89
C VAL A 238 10.08 -1.55 17.30
N ALA A 239 9.63 -0.71 18.23
CA ALA A 239 9.40 -1.12 19.62
C ALA A 239 8.38 -2.26 19.73
N TYR A 240 7.32 -2.24 18.92
CA TYR A 240 6.32 -3.31 18.86
C TYR A 240 6.89 -4.63 18.33
N VAL A 241 7.65 -4.57 17.24
CA VAL A 241 8.25 -5.77 16.64
C VAL A 241 9.37 -6.33 17.53
N SER A 242 10.07 -5.50 18.29
CA SER A 242 11.15 -5.93 19.18
C SER A 242 10.70 -6.34 20.59
N ALA A 243 9.41 -6.30 20.91
CA ALA A 243 8.87 -6.54 22.26
C ALA A 243 8.42 -7.97 22.57
#